data_AF-A0A0H5QD89-F1
#
_entry.id   AF-A0A0H5QD89-F1
#
_cell.length_a   1.000
_cell.length_b   1.000
_cell.length_c   1.000
_cell.angle_alpha   90.00
_cell.angle_beta   90.00
_cell.angle_gamma   90.00
#
_symmetry.space_group_name_H-M   'P 1'
#
loop_
_entity.id
_entity.type
_entity.pdbx_description
1 polymer ?
#
loop_
_entity_poly.entity_id
_entity_poly.type
_entity_poly.pdbx_seq_one_letter_code
_entity_poly.pdbx_strand_id
1 'polypeptide(L)' 'MSTNLDKINFTSAEPLKKCVTDITEIKAKDGKLYVSAIFDCFDAVVLGLAMDTNMKASLCEQTLANAVRSYPALRGAV' A
#
# COMPACT_ATOMS: atom_id res chain seq x y z
N MET A 1 2.43 9.93 -22.95
CA MET A 1 2.03 10.20 -21.55
C MET A 1 3.29 10.08 -20.71
N SER A 2 3.97 11.19 -20.40
CA SER A 2 5.08 11.15 -19.43
C SER A 2 4.47 11.01 -18.04
N THR A 3 4.73 9.90 -17.38
CA THR A 3 4.31 9.64 -16.01
C THR A 3 5.11 10.57 -15.10
N ASN A 4 4.46 11.47 -14.36
CA ASN A 4 5.12 12.42 -13.45
C ASN A 4 5.68 11.75 -12.16
N LEU A 5 6.07 10.48 -12.20
CA LEU A 5 6.59 9.76 -11.03
C LEU A 5 7.80 10.48 -10.43
N ASP A 6 8.63 11.09 -11.28
CA ASP A 6 9.82 11.85 -10.87
C ASP A 6 9.52 13.08 -10.00
N LYS A 7 8.26 13.54 -9.98
CA LYS A 7 7.81 14.67 -9.15
C LYS A 7 7.23 14.24 -7.81
N ILE A 8 6.94 12.95 -7.62
CA ILE A 8 6.37 12.46 -6.37
C ILE A 8 7.52 12.14 -5.40
N ASN A 9 7.61 12.89 -4.31
CA ASN A 9 8.53 12.57 -3.22
C ASN A 9 7.98 11.36 -2.45
N PHE A 10 8.76 10.29 -2.27
CA PHE A 10 8.39 9.10 -1.48
C PHE A 10 9.15 8.99 -0.15
N THR A 11 9.71 10.09 0.34
CA THR A 11 10.45 10.14 1.61
C THR A 11 9.67 10.90 2.70
N SER A 12 9.88 10.50 3.94
CA SER A 12 9.39 11.16 5.16
C SER A 12 10.53 11.30 6.17
N ALA A 13 10.55 12.39 6.94
CA ALA A 13 11.52 12.59 8.02
C ALA A 13 11.12 11.88 9.32
N GLU A 14 9.84 11.53 9.46
CA GLU A 14 9.29 10.88 10.64
C GLU A 14 8.42 9.67 10.23
N PRO A 15 8.37 8.60 11.05
CA PRO A 15 7.51 7.46 10.81
C PRO A 15 6.03 7.85 10.71
N LEU A 16 5.29 7.13 9.88
CA LEU A 16 3.82 7.21 9.74
C LEU A 16 3.25 8.59 9.33
N LYS A 17 4.09 9.58 9.00
CA LYS A 17 3.63 10.90 8.49
C LYS A 17 3.26 10.87 7.03
N LYS A 18 3.82 9.92 6.28
CA LYS A 18 3.56 9.74 4.86
C LYS A 18 3.67 8.28 4.54
N CYS A 19 2.61 7.74 3.96
CA CYS A 19 2.57 6.36 3.51
C CYS A 19 2.22 6.35 2.03
N VAL A 20 2.71 5.34 1.32
CA VAL A 20 2.35 5.09 -0.07
C VAL A 20 1.70 3.72 -0.17
N THR A 21 0.68 3.60 -1.01
CA THR A 21 0.09 2.31 -1.35
C THR A 21 0.37 2.00 -2.81
N ASP A 22 0.57 0.72 -3.10
CA ASP A 22 0.61 0.20 -4.46
C ASP A 22 -0.24 -1.08 -4.57
N ILE A 23 -0.63 -1.43 -5.79
CA ILE A 23 -1.17 -2.75 -6.12
C ILE A 23 -0.34 -3.33 -7.26
N THR A 24 0.28 -4.47 -6.97
CA THR A 24 1.08 -5.20 -7.95
C THR A 24 0.32 -6.45 -8.42
N GLU A 25 0.20 -6.63 -9.74
CA GLU A 25 -0.23 -7.89 -10.36
C GLU A 25 0.96 -8.85 -10.45
N ILE A 26 0.83 -10.02 -9.83
CA ILE A 26 1.77 -11.13 -9.91
C ILE A 26 1.17 -12.21 -10.80
N LYS A 27 1.92 -12.64 -11.82
CA LYS A 27 1.53 -13.78 -12.65
C LYS A 27 1.76 -15.08 -11.87
N ALA A 28 0.69 -15.80 -11.59
CA ALA A 28 0.70 -17.12 -10.96
C ALA A 28 0.40 -18.22 -11.99
N LYS A 29 0.58 -19.49 -11.60
CA LYS A 29 0.36 -20.64 -12.51
C LYS A 29 -1.11 -20.82 -12.89
N ASP A 30 -2.01 -20.47 -12.00
CA ASP A 30 -3.46 -20.65 -12.07
C ASP A 30 -4.21 -19.35 -12.41
N GLY A 31 -3.48 -18.24 -12.63
CA GLY A 31 -4.08 -16.97 -12.98
C GLY A 31 -3.28 -15.77 -12.47
N LYS A 32 -3.99 -14.71 -12.13
CA LYS A 32 -3.42 -13.47 -11.62
C LYS A 32 -3.65 -13.38 -10.12
N LEU A 33 -2.64 -12.91 -9.40
CA LEU A 33 -2.74 -12.54 -7.99
C LEU A 33 -2.43 -11.05 -7.87
N TYR A 34 -3.32 -10.29 -7.25
CA TYR A 34 -3.09 -8.89 -6.93
C TYR A 34 -2.69 -8.79 -5.48
N VAL A 35 -1.57 -8.11 -5.22
CA VAL A 35 -1.09 -7.81 -3.87
C VAL A 35 -1.15 -6.30 -3.69
N SER A 36 -1.94 -5.85 -2.73
CA SER A 36 -1.95 -4.46 -2.29
C SER A 36 -1.15 -4.34 -1.01
N ALA A 37 -0.29 -3.33 -0.93
CA ALA A 37 0.54 -3.08 0.25
C ALA A 37 0.66 -1.58 0.52
N ILE A 38 0.70 -1.22 1.81
CA ILE A 38 1.02 0.12 2.29
C ILE A 38 2.42 0.11 2.89
N PHE A 39 3.24 1.08 2.49
CA PHE A 39 4.61 1.28 2.97
C PHE A 39 4.74 2.60 3.70
N ASP A 40 5.50 2.64 4.79
CA ASP A 40 5.94 3.89 5.40
C ASP A 40 7.03 4.55 4.54
N CYS A 41 6.86 5.82 4.18
CA CYS A 41 7.86 6.58 3.44
C CYS A 41 9.09 6.97 4.29
N PHE A 42 9.11 6.65 5.58
CA PHE A 42 10.28 6.84 6.45
C PHE A 42 11.34 5.75 6.25
N ASP A 43 10.95 4.47 6.36
CA ASP A 43 11.88 3.33 6.38
C ASP A 43 11.47 2.19 5.42
N ALA A 44 10.44 2.40 4.60
CA ALA A 44 9.87 1.42 3.66
C ALA A 44 9.31 0.15 4.32
N VAL A 45 9.02 0.16 5.62
CA VAL A 45 8.35 -0.96 6.28
C VAL A 45 6.93 -1.14 5.75
N VAL A 46 6.54 -2.40 5.50
CA VAL A 46 5.17 -2.76 5.11
C VAL A 46 4.26 -2.67 6.32
N LEU A 47 3.35 -1.69 6.31
CA LEU A 47 2.41 -1.45 7.41
C LEU A 47 1.21 -2.40 7.36
N GLY A 48 0.80 -2.79 6.16
CA GLY A 48 -0.29 -3.72 5.92
C GLY A 48 -0.32 -4.19 4.48
N LEU A 49 -0.87 -5.38 4.25
CA LEU A 49 -1.05 -5.96 2.93
C LEU A 49 -2.36 -6.75 2.84
N ALA A 50 -2.89 -6.90 1.63
CA ALA A 50 -3.97 -7.82 1.31
C ALA A 50 -3.76 -8.40 -0.09
N MET A 51 -4.38 -9.54 -0.37
CA MET A 51 -4.26 -10.24 -1.65
C MET A 51 -5.62 -10.74 -2.15
N ASP A 52 -5.85 -10.68 -3.46
CA ASP A 52 -7.05 -11.22 -4.12
C ASP A 52 -6.68 -11.64 -5.56
N THR A 53 -7.47 -12.50 -6.19
CA THR A 53 -7.32 -12.84 -7.60
C THR A 53 -7.93 -11.78 -8.53
N ASN A 54 -8.50 -10.70 -7.98
CA ASN A 54 -9.07 -9.58 -8.73
C ASN A 54 -8.64 -8.22 -8.19
N MET A 55 -8.35 -7.27 -9.07
CA MET A 55 -8.09 -5.87 -8.70
C MET A 55 -9.40 -5.12 -8.44
N LYS A 56 -9.77 -4.96 -7.15
CA LYS A 56 -11.01 -4.30 -6.71
C LYS A 56 -10.72 -3.29 -5.60
N ALA A 57 -11.57 -2.28 -5.44
CA ALA A 57 -11.45 -1.30 -4.36
C ALA A 57 -11.44 -1.94 -2.96
N SER A 58 -12.19 -3.04 -2.78
CA SER A 58 -12.21 -3.82 -1.54
C SER A 58 -10.84 -4.37 -1.13
N LEU A 59 -9.93 -4.59 -2.09
CA LEU A 59 -8.56 -4.99 -1.78
C LEU A 59 -7.80 -3.88 -1.05
N CYS A 60 -7.94 -2.63 -1.50
CA CYS A 60 -7.35 -1.47 -0.83
C CYS A 60 -7.94 -1.23 0.56
N GLU A 61 -9.26 -1.38 0.70
CA GLU A 61 -9.95 -1.26 2.00
C GLU A 61 -9.41 -2.26 3.01
N GLN A 62 -9.20 -3.51 2.57
CA GLN A 62 -8.61 -4.56 3.41
C GLN A 62 -7.16 -4.25 3.77
N THR A 63 -6.34 -3.78 2.82
CA THR A 63 -4.96 -3.35 3.09
C THR A 63 -4.92 -2.24 4.14
N LEU A 64 -5.78 -1.23 4.02
CA LEU A 64 -5.87 -0.14 4.99
C LEU A 64 -6.34 -0.62 6.36
N ALA A 65 -7.36 -1.48 6.41
CA ALA A 65 -7.83 -2.07 7.67
C ALA A 65 -6.74 -2.91 8.34
N ASN A 66 -5.95 -3.65 7.56
CA ASN A 66 -4.80 -4.40 8.04
C ASN A 66 -3.71 -3.47 8.59
N ALA A 67 -3.40 -2.38 7.89
CA ALA A 67 -2.43 -1.39 8.34
C ALA A 67 -2.85 -0.72 9.66
N VAL A 68 -4.10 -0.26 9.78
CA VAL A 68 -4.63 0.36 11.00
C VAL A 68 -4.68 -0.62 12.18
N ARG A 69 -4.93 -1.91 11.91
CA ARG A 69 -4.89 -2.95 12.96
C ARG A 69 -3.47 -3.14 13.51
N SER A 70 -2.48 -3.24 12.64
CA SER A 70 -1.07 -3.43 13.02
C SER A 70 -0.45 -2.15 13.59
N TYR A 71 -0.84 -1.00 13.06
CA TYR A 71 -0.35 0.33 13.44
C TYR A 71 -1.53 1.25 13.82
N PRO A 72 -2.08 1.11 15.04
CA PRO A 72 -3.11 1.98 15.62
C PRO A 72 -2.93 3.49 15.44
N ALA A 73 -1.68 3.95 15.34
CA ALA A 73 -1.34 5.36 15.15
C ALA A 73 -1.80 5.93 13.79
N LEU A 74 -2.15 5.07 12.83
CA LEU A 74 -2.75 5.46 11.55
C LEU A 74 -4.24 5.80 11.65
N ARG A 75 -4.90 5.60 12.80
CA ARG A 75 -6.32 5.95 12.96
C ARG A 75 -6.53 7.45 12.80
N GLY A 76 -7.47 7.81 11.93
CA GLY A 76 -7.80 9.22 11.62
C GLY A 76 -6.85 9.88 10.62
N ALA A 77 -5.90 9.14 10.05
CA ALA A 77 -5.03 9.63 8.98
C ALA A 77 -5.68 9.56 7.57
N VAL A 78 -6.78 8.81 7.44
CA VAL A 78 -7.58 8.63 6.21
C VAL A 78 -9.02 8.95 6.52
#